data_AF-A0A2N5UXJ6-F1
#
_entry.id   AF-A0A2N5UXJ6-F1
#
_cell.length_a   1.000
_cell.length_b   1.000
_cell.length_c   1.000
_cell.angle_alpha   90.00
_cell.angle_beta   90.00
_cell.angle_gamma   90.00
#
_symmetry.space_group_name_H-M   'P 1'
#
loop_
_entity.id
_entity.type
_entity.pdbx_description
1 polymer ?
#
loop_
_entity_poly.entity_id
_entity_poly.type
_entity_poly.pdbx_seq_one_letter_code
_entity_poly.pdbx_strand_id
1 'polypeptide(L)'
;MGIETRNPPRLWAETKMKTYHLFDTAMGVNLTSFLKKKTALGVTDAINTRFITESRSDGSLKEKMESLDLNSPASLFNPFLNLEGFDGAQDCPVESLHAVLLGIVKYLARDDISKLKADQKLTLIGRLQSFSSVSLNIDSIKPQYLIQHIKSLVGRHFKIILQAAPFILLEFLTPERKDVWLALCNLCAFIFQTNIANMETYLETLKLHINRLLYYLIKSSAQWVNKPKLHILLHLPESIERLGNASLFSTEKFESYNGVLRQSSIHSNRQAPSCDLARSFDNYSNLKYLVSGGMLYEEKSKNWENPTNEVTDIFTNNPDIQRSMGFNSAEVNPLPAVAFPQKLCLKVPKSEIASLPEAINQRDKLHQVLKIKLNTKEVLHKGVFVVIDRGDKNVVAAIDSIWESKGSSKPLYYLWVTGYTLLGVDDYYEMRKLSRTSQQALIPTRKVIGCINVQHNCHAGNCQVTTSRPARLERLNTNVKTVQVEHTDNDHFVINSASLRNSDLHHAISNLTFAPITPEQWVDGMATGCRVWSDMVEEPEDTDGLEGTSDSEDENDEEDSCEE
;
A
#
# COMPACT_ATOMS: atom_id res chain seq x y z
N MET A 1 -8.71 10.00 33.75
CA MET A 1 -7.99 11.27 33.45
C MET A 1 -7.56 11.40 31.98
N GLY A 2 -8.05 10.61 31.01
CA GLY A 2 -7.71 10.82 29.58
C GLY A 2 -6.23 10.65 29.21
N ILE A 3 -5.37 10.28 30.16
CA ILE A 3 -3.94 10.05 29.97
C ILE A 3 -3.75 8.64 29.37
N GLU A 4 -3.07 8.56 28.23
CA GLU A 4 -2.70 7.30 27.60
C GLU A 4 -1.85 6.47 28.57
N THR A 5 -2.24 5.21 28.79
CA THR A 5 -1.45 4.25 29.57
C THR A 5 -1.27 3.00 28.72
N ARG A 6 -0.04 2.73 28.32
CA ARG A 6 0.28 1.54 27.52
C ARG A 6 0.33 0.31 28.43
N ASN A 7 -0.17 -0.82 27.91
CA ASN A 7 0.06 -2.11 28.55
C ASN A 7 1.57 -2.39 28.59
N PRO A 8 2.08 -3.09 29.62
CA PRO A 8 3.45 -3.54 29.64
C PRO A 8 3.79 -4.35 28.38
N PRO A 9 4.96 -4.13 27.75
CA PRO A 9 5.38 -4.90 26.59
C PRO A 9 5.54 -6.38 26.99
N ARG A 10 5.19 -7.28 26.06
CA ARG A 10 5.44 -8.71 26.25
C ARG A 10 6.94 -8.98 26.15
N LEU A 11 7.45 -9.85 27.03
CA LEU A 11 8.83 -10.31 26.98
C LEU A 11 8.91 -11.68 26.30
N TRP A 12 9.84 -11.86 25.36
CA TRP A 12 9.95 -13.13 24.64
C TRP A 12 10.24 -14.33 25.55
N ALA A 13 11.09 -14.14 26.56
CA ALA A 13 11.35 -15.17 27.57
C ALA A 13 10.09 -15.60 28.33
N GLU A 14 9.20 -14.64 28.63
CA GLU A 14 7.93 -14.91 29.28
C GLU A 14 6.97 -15.65 28.34
N THR A 15 6.92 -15.27 27.06
CA THR A 15 6.15 -15.98 26.04
C THR A 15 6.60 -17.43 25.91
N LYS A 16 7.91 -17.70 25.83
CA LYS A 16 8.46 -19.06 25.81
C LYS A 16 8.01 -19.86 27.02
N MET A 17 8.20 -19.32 28.23
CA MET A 17 7.79 -19.96 29.48
C MET A 17 6.29 -20.29 29.49
N LYS A 18 5.45 -19.34 29.04
CA LYS A 18 4.00 -19.52 28.93
C LYS A 18 3.63 -20.62 27.94
N THR A 19 4.33 -20.73 26.81
CA THR A 19 4.11 -21.81 25.82
C THR A 19 4.35 -23.18 26.45
N TYR A 20 5.46 -23.38 27.16
CA TYR A 20 5.73 -24.64 27.86
C TYR A 20 4.68 -24.94 28.93
N HIS A 21 4.32 -23.94 29.75
CA HIS A 21 3.29 -24.11 30.78
C HIS A 21 1.90 -24.44 30.20
N LEU A 22 1.59 -23.99 28.98
CA LEU A 22 0.36 -24.40 28.28
C LEU A 22 0.39 -25.89 27.93
N PHE A 23 1.50 -26.40 27.41
CA PHE A 23 1.67 -27.83 27.15
C PHE A 23 1.56 -28.66 28.42
N ASP A 24 2.24 -28.26 29.50
CA ASP A 24 2.16 -28.93 30.80
C ASP A 24 0.71 -28.94 31.35
N THR A 25 -0.04 -27.86 31.14
CA THR A 25 -1.46 -27.80 31.52
C THR A 25 -2.30 -28.78 30.70
N ALA A 26 -2.02 -28.92 29.40
CA ALA A 26 -2.75 -29.84 28.54
C ALA A 26 -2.50 -31.30 28.92
N MET A 27 -1.23 -31.66 29.21
CA MET A 27 -0.83 -33.02 29.56
C MET A 27 -1.17 -33.39 31.01
N GLY A 28 -0.98 -32.45 31.96
CA GLY A 28 -1.14 -32.71 33.40
C GLY A 28 -2.52 -32.40 33.98
N VAL A 29 -3.32 -31.53 33.35
CA VAL A 29 -4.63 -31.12 33.87
C VAL A 29 -5.76 -31.58 32.96
N ASN A 30 -5.99 -30.87 31.85
CA ASN A 30 -6.95 -31.22 30.79
C ASN A 30 -6.96 -30.14 29.70
N LEU A 31 -7.55 -30.51 28.56
CA LEU A 31 -7.71 -29.62 27.40
C LEU A 31 -8.55 -28.36 27.71
N THR A 32 -9.60 -28.47 28.53
CA THR A 32 -10.44 -27.31 28.88
C THR A 32 -9.64 -26.22 29.58
N SER A 33 -8.75 -26.62 30.49
CA SER A 33 -7.85 -25.72 31.20
C SER A 33 -6.80 -25.12 30.27
N PHE A 34 -6.26 -25.92 29.34
CA PHE A 34 -5.40 -25.43 28.27
C PHE A 34 -6.09 -24.34 27.44
N LEU A 35 -7.30 -24.58 26.93
CA LEU A 35 -8.03 -23.61 26.11
C LEU A 35 -8.29 -22.32 26.89
N LYS A 36 -8.74 -22.42 28.15
CA LYS A 36 -8.97 -21.25 29.00
C LYS A 36 -7.69 -20.44 29.25
N LYS A 37 -6.56 -21.11 29.53
CA LYS A 37 -5.26 -20.45 29.73
C LYS A 37 -4.69 -19.89 28.43
N LYS A 38 -4.85 -20.58 27.29
CA LYS A 38 -4.40 -20.14 25.96
C LYS A 38 -4.95 -18.74 25.68
N THR A 39 -6.27 -18.55 25.84
CA THR A 39 -6.93 -17.26 25.66
C THR A 39 -6.45 -16.22 26.68
N ALA A 40 -6.38 -16.57 27.96
CA ALA A 40 -5.99 -15.61 29.01
C ALA A 40 -4.53 -15.13 28.89
N LEU A 41 -3.62 -16.01 28.45
CA LEU A 41 -2.22 -15.67 28.23
C LEU A 41 -2.00 -15.04 26.84
N GLY A 42 -2.90 -15.29 25.90
CA GLY A 42 -2.81 -14.84 24.50
C GLY A 42 -1.57 -15.40 23.80
N VAL A 43 -1.20 -16.65 24.06
CA VAL A 43 -0.04 -17.32 23.47
C VAL A 43 -0.52 -18.54 22.68
N THR A 44 -0.07 -18.66 21.44
CA THR A 44 -0.40 -19.77 20.54
C THR A 44 0.86 -20.30 19.88
N ASP A 45 1.03 -21.62 19.89
CA ASP A 45 2.00 -22.35 19.08
C ASP A 45 1.22 -23.37 18.24
N ALA A 46 1.16 -23.15 16.93
CA ALA A 46 0.38 -23.98 16.02
C ALA A 46 0.88 -25.44 15.98
N ILE A 47 2.19 -25.65 16.03
CA ILE A 47 2.79 -27.00 16.02
C ILE A 47 2.39 -27.75 17.28
N ASN A 48 2.57 -27.10 18.43
CA ASN A 48 2.24 -27.72 19.71
C ASN A 48 0.73 -27.92 19.89
N THR A 49 -0.08 -26.94 19.48
CA THR A 49 -1.53 -27.01 19.54
C THR A 49 -2.04 -28.21 18.75
N ARG A 50 -1.50 -28.43 17.54
CA ARG A 50 -1.84 -29.59 16.70
C ARG A 50 -1.60 -30.91 17.43
N PHE A 51 -0.43 -31.09 18.02
CA PHE A 51 -0.14 -32.28 18.82
C PHE A 51 -1.13 -32.46 19.98
N ILE A 52 -1.46 -31.39 20.70
CA ILE A 52 -2.40 -31.44 21.83
C ILE A 52 -3.82 -31.80 21.39
N THR A 53 -4.31 -31.25 20.28
CA THR A 53 -5.70 -31.38 19.86
C THR A 53 -5.95 -32.64 19.03
N GLU A 54 -5.08 -32.94 18.07
CA GLU A 54 -5.30 -34.02 17.08
C GLU A 54 -4.87 -35.39 17.59
N SER A 55 -3.90 -35.49 18.51
CA SER A 55 -3.45 -36.79 19.07
C SER A 55 -4.54 -37.55 19.84
N ARG A 56 -5.63 -36.88 20.19
CA ARG A 56 -6.81 -37.46 20.83
C ARG A 56 -7.63 -38.33 19.88
N SER A 57 -7.61 -38.00 18.59
CA SER A 57 -8.34 -38.69 17.52
C SER A 57 -7.43 -39.48 16.59
N ASP A 58 -6.14 -39.12 16.50
CA ASP A 58 -5.14 -39.79 15.67
C ASP A 58 -4.11 -40.52 16.54
N GLY A 59 -4.23 -41.86 16.58
CA GLY A 59 -3.31 -42.72 17.32
C GLY A 59 -1.86 -42.66 16.82
N SER A 60 -1.65 -42.45 15.52
CA SER A 60 -0.31 -42.35 14.94
C SER A 60 0.40 -41.06 15.36
N LEU A 61 -0.36 -39.97 15.42
CA LEU A 61 0.13 -38.69 15.90
C LEU A 61 0.42 -38.73 17.40
N LYS A 62 -0.39 -39.48 18.17
CA LYS A 62 -0.15 -39.72 19.58
C LYS A 62 1.16 -40.46 19.84
N GLU A 63 1.40 -41.57 19.12
CA GLU A 63 2.68 -42.31 19.21
C GLU A 63 3.87 -41.42 18.85
N LYS A 64 3.73 -40.60 17.80
CA LYS A 64 4.75 -39.62 17.41
C LYS A 64 4.98 -38.58 18.50
N MET A 65 3.93 -38.06 19.11
CA MET A 65 4.01 -37.08 20.19
C MET A 65 4.74 -37.67 21.41
N GLU A 66 4.37 -38.88 21.84
CA GLU A 66 5.02 -39.58 22.97
C GLU A 66 6.50 -39.88 22.68
N SER A 67 6.82 -40.30 21.45
CA SER A 67 8.20 -40.52 21.02
C SER A 67 9.04 -39.25 21.01
N LEU A 68 8.46 -38.13 20.54
CA LEU A 68 9.13 -36.83 20.56
C LEU A 68 9.28 -36.29 21.99
N ASP A 69 8.28 -36.43 22.84
CA ASP A 69 8.36 -36.01 24.24
C ASP A 69 9.49 -36.74 24.99
N LEU A 70 9.70 -38.02 24.69
CA LEU A 70 10.78 -38.80 25.31
C LEU A 70 12.17 -38.49 24.75
N ASN A 71 12.30 -38.34 23.42
CA ASN A 71 13.61 -38.31 22.74
C ASN A 71 14.05 -36.90 22.31
N SER A 72 13.11 -36.02 22.01
CA SER A 72 13.37 -34.66 21.50
C SER A 72 12.21 -33.71 21.85
N PRO A 73 12.00 -33.38 23.15
CA PRO A 73 10.84 -32.58 23.58
C PRO A 73 10.73 -31.23 22.86
N ALA A 74 11.86 -30.62 22.50
CA ALA A 74 11.91 -29.35 21.76
C ALA A 74 11.22 -29.43 20.38
N SER A 75 11.14 -30.62 19.76
CA SER A 75 10.49 -30.84 18.47
C SER A 75 8.95 -30.86 18.54
N LEU A 76 8.37 -30.83 19.75
CA LEU A 76 6.93 -30.66 19.96
C LEU A 76 6.47 -29.21 19.86
N PHE A 77 7.41 -28.27 19.74
CA PHE A 77 7.16 -26.85 19.76
C PHE A 77 7.70 -26.18 18.49
N ASN A 78 7.28 -24.94 18.28
CA ASN A 78 7.81 -24.10 17.22
C ASN A 78 9.33 -23.92 17.40
N PRO A 79 10.17 -24.28 16.41
CA PRO A 79 11.62 -24.16 16.52
C PRO A 79 12.09 -22.71 16.74
N PHE A 80 11.28 -21.70 16.37
CA PHE A 80 11.58 -20.29 16.64
C PHE A 80 11.69 -19.97 18.13
N LEU A 81 11.09 -20.77 19.03
CA LEU A 81 11.28 -20.59 20.47
C LEU A 81 12.74 -20.74 20.89
N ASN A 82 13.56 -21.47 20.13
CA ASN A 82 14.97 -21.71 20.43
C ASN A 82 15.92 -21.13 19.39
N LEU A 83 15.42 -20.35 18.42
CA LEU A 83 16.27 -19.70 17.43
C LEU A 83 17.09 -18.59 18.10
N GLU A 84 18.42 -18.74 18.08
CA GLU A 84 19.33 -17.72 18.59
C GLU A 84 19.19 -16.41 17.80
N GLY A 85 19.12 -15.30 18.51
CA GLY A 85 18.96 -13.97 17.92
C GLY A 85 17.54 -13.61 17.50
N PHE A 86 16.55 -14.49 17.69
CA PHE A 86 15.13 -14.20 17.44
C PHE A 86 14.37 -13.84 18.72
N ASP A 87 13.66 -12.73 18.67
CA ASP A 87 12.72 -12.25 19.69
C ASP A 87 11.32 -12.10 19.07
N GLY A 88 10.42 -13.06 19.31
CA GLY A 88 9.07 -13.03 18.75
C GLY A 88 8.18 -11.88 19.24
N ALA A 89 8.59 -11.13 20.28
CA ALA A 89 7.87 -9.92 20.68
C ALA A 89 8.35 -8.67 19.91
N GLN A 90 9.58 -8.66 19.41
CA GLN A 90 10.16 -7.52 18.68
C GLN A 90 10.31 -7.77 17.17
N ASP A 91 10.51 -9.02 16.74
CA ASP A 91 10.81 -9.44 15.36
C ASP A 91 9.55 -9.75 14.53
N CYS A 92 8.38 -9.43 15.06
CA CYS A 92 7.10 -9.48 14.35
C CYS A 92 6.58 -8.06 14.12
N PRO A 93 7.15 -7.30 13.15
CA PRO A 93 6.77 -5.93 12.91
C PRO A 93 5.35 -5.82 12.33
N VAL A 94 4.76 -4.63 12.43
CA VAL A 94 3.41 -4.36 11.95
C VAL A 94 3.31 -4.51 10.42
N GLU A 95 2.67 -5.57 9.94
CA GLU A 95 2.50 -5.79 8.51
C GLU A 95 1.44 -4.82 7.92
N SER A 96 1.91 -3.84 7.14
CA SER A 96 1.07 -2.72 6.67
C SER A 96 -0.03 -3.12 5.68
N LEU A 97 0.16 -4.17 4.88
CA LEU A 97 -0.85 -4.66 3.96
C LEU A 97 -2.04 -5.23 4.74
N HIS A 98 -1.81 -6.06 5.75
CA HIS A 98 -2.84 -6.73 6.53
C HIS A 98 -3.45 -5.82 7.58
N ALA A 99 -2.65 -5.04 8.31
CA ALA A 99 -3.13 -4.16 9.36
C ALA A 99 -3.88 -2.94 8.80
N VAL A 100 -3.35 -2.32 7.74
CA VAL A 100 -3.87 -1.05 7.22
C VAL A 100 -4.78 -1.27 6.02
N LEU A 101 -4.30 -1.86 4.92
CA LEU A 101 -5.07 -1.95 3.67
C LEU A 101 -6.19 -2.99 3.73
N LEU A 102 -5.85 -4.24 4.04
CA LEU A 102 -6.79 -5.35 4.23
C LEU A 102 -7.40 -5.36 5.64
N GLY A 103 -7.08 -4.35 6.45
CA GLY A 103 -7.64 -4.11 7.77
C GLY A 103 -8.51 -2.86 7.76
N ILE A 104 -7.97 -1.79 8.33
CA ILE A 104 -8.68 -0.53 8.57
C ILE A 104 -9.35 0.02 7.30
N VAL A 105 -8.62 0.12 6.19
CA VAL A 105 -9.15 0.64 4.92
C VAL A 105 -10.24 -0.28 4.37
N LYS A 106 -10.03 -1.59 4.39
CA LYS A 106 -11.03 -2.59 3.96
C LYS A 106 -12.30 -2.52 4.81
N TYR A 107 -12.18 -2.37 6.14
CA TYR A 107 -13.32 -2.24 7.03
C TYR A 107 -14.17 -1.02 6.69
N LEU A 108 -13.55 0.16 6.62
CA LEU A 108 -14.26 1.40 6.30
C LEU A 108 -14.82 1.41 4.87
N ALA A 109 -14.03 0.97 3.89
CA ALA A 109 -14.49 0.92 2.50
C ALA A 109 -15.68 -0.04 2.33
N ARG A 110 -15.65 -1.21 2.97
CA ARG A 110 -16.79 -2.13 2.95
C ARG A 110 -18.00 -1.52 3.64
N ASP A 111 -17.84 -0.90 4.80
CA ASP A 111 -18.95 -0.34 5.58
C ASP A 111 -19.62 0.82 4.84
N ASP A 112 -18.83 1.77 4.35
CA ASP A 112 -19.37 3.01 3.77
C ASP A 112 -19.80 2.87 2.30
N ILE A 113 -19.07 2.09 1.48
CA ILE A 113 -19.38 1.97 0.04
C ILE A 113 -20.45 0.90 -0.21
N SER A 114 -20.49 -0.18 0.58
CA SER A 114 -21.46 -1.26 0.33
C SER A 114 -22.90 -0.79 0.53
N LYS A 115 -23.13 0.10 1.51
CA LYS A 115 -24.44 0.67 1.87
C LYS A 115 -24.97 1.69 0.87
N LEU A 116 -24.14 2.19 -0.04
CA LEU A 116 -24.57 3.16 -1.06
C LEU A 116 -25.62 2.56 -2.00
N LYS A 117 -26.62 3.39 -2.34
CA LYS A 117 -27.66 3.08 -3.33
C LYS A 117 -27.08 3.02 -4.74
N ALA A 118 -27.82 2.44 -5.68
CA ALA A 118 -27.35 2.23 -7.06
C ALA A 118 -26.99 3.53 -7.79
N ASP A 119 -27.78 4.59 -7.60
CA ASP A 119 -27.54 5.94 -8.12
C ASP A 119 -26.29 6.58 -7.50
N GLN A 120 -26.12 6.46 -6.18
CA GLN A 120 -24.93 6.93 -5.47
C GLN A 120 -23.66 6.20 -5.94
N LYS A 121 -23.74 4.88 -6.12
CA LYS A 121 -22.64 4.06 -6.69
C LYS A 121 -22.30 4.49 -8.11
N LEU A 122 -23.29 4.88 -8.92
CA LEU A 122 -23.06 5.38 -10.27
C LEU A 122 -22.33 6.74 -10.25
N THR A 123 -22.72 7.65 -9.36
CA THR A 123 -22.02 8.92 -9.13
C THR A 123 -20.58 8.68 -8.69
N LEU A 124 -20.37 7.75 -7.76
CA LEU A 124 -19.05 7.35 -7.27
C LEU A 124 -18.15 6.81 -8.41
N ILE A 125 -18.71 5.96 -9.27
CA ILE A 125 -18.05 5.45 -10.48
C ILE A 125 -17.66 6.61 -11.40
N GLY A 126 -18.57 7.56 -11.64
CA GLY A 126 -18.32 8.74 -12.48
C GLY A 126 -17.19 9.63 -11.94
N ARG A 127 -17.15 9.84 -10.62
CA ARG A 127 -16.07 10.59 -9.97
C ARG A 127 -14.74 9.89 -10.06
N LEU A 128 -14.72 8.59 -9.81
CA LEU A 128 -13.51 7.78 -9.91
C LEU A 128 -13.03 7.66 -11.36
N GLN A 129 -13.93 7.73 -12.34
CA GLN A 129 -13.60 7.79 -13.77
C GLN A 129 -12.94 9.12 -14.17
N SER A 130 -13.33 10.23 -13.52
CA SER A 130 -12.75 11.57 -13.72
C SER A 130 -11.56 11.87 -12.80
N PHE A 131 -11.29 11.03 -11.81
CA PHE A 131 -10.17 11.21 -10.88
C PHE A 131 -8.83 11.20 -11.64
N SER A 132 -8.02 12.23 -11.43
CA SER A 132 -6.72 12.33 -12.09
C SER A 132 -5.71 11.41 -11.42
N SER A 133 -5.29 10.34 -12.12
CA SER A 133 -4.21 9.46 -11.66
C SER A 133 -2.80 10.00 -11.97
N VAL A 134 -2.70 11.20 -12.54
CA VAL A 134 -1.43 11.82 -12.92
C VAL A 134 -0.53 11.99 -11.69
N SER A 135 0.75 11.64 -11.83
CA SER A 135 1.72 11.65 -10.73
C SER A 135 1.44 10.67 -9.57
N LEU A 136 0.45 9.78 -9.68
CA LEU A 136 0.22 8.70 -8.72
C LEU A 136 0.91 7.41 -9.16
N ASN A 137 0.98 6.41 -8.29
CA ASN A 137 1.46 5.06 -8.62
C ASN A 137 0.30 4.16 -9.08
N ILE A 138 -0.49 4.63 -10.05
CA ILE A 138 -1.73 3.99 -10.51
C ILE A 138 -1.70 3.91 -12.04
N ASP A 139 -1.49 2.69 -12.57
CA ASP A 139 -1.42 2.47 -14.03
C ASP A 139 -2.78 2.62 -14.71
N SER A 140 -3.82 2.06 -14.08
CA SER A 140 -5.17 2.02 -14.60
C SER A 140 -6.16 1.91 -13.45
N ILE A 141 -7.25 2.66 -13.56
CA ILE A 141 -8.39 2.59 -12.66
C ILE A 141 -9.50 1.89 -13.43
N LYS A 142 -10.13 0.90 -12.80
CA LYS A 142 -11.33 0.22 -13.31
C LYS A 142 -12.51 0.57 -12.40
N PRO A 143 -13.16 1.73 -12.55
CA PRO A 143 -14.10 2.25 -11.56
C PRO A 143 -15.26 1.31 -11.25
N GLN A 144 -15.90 0.77 -12.30
CA GLN A 144 -17.02 -0.16 -12.17
C GLN A 144 -16.63 -1.39 -11.34
N TYR A 145 -15.47 -1.98 -11.66
CA TYR A 145 -14.96 -3.14 -10.94
C TYR A 145 -14.69 -2.82 -9.45
N LEU A 146 -14.04 -1.69 -9.15
CA LEU A 146 -13.72 -1.30 -7.77
C LEU A 146 -14.98 -1.12 -6.91
N ILE A 147 -16.03 -0.53 -7.47
CA ILE A 147 -17.27 -0.26 -6.72
C ILE A 147 -18.17 -1.50 -6.62
N GLN A 148 -18.28 -2.29 -7.70
CA GLN A 148 -19.12 -3.51 -7.70
C GLN A 148 -18.54 -4.63 -6.84
N HIS A 149 -17.22 -4.78 -6.85
CA HIS A 149 -16.53 -5.87 -6.15
C HIS A 149 -15.83 -5.39 -4.87
N ILE A 150 -16.36 -4.35 -4.20
CA ILE A 150 -15.75 -3.75 -3.01
C ILE A 150 -15.43 -4.77 -1.90
N LYS A 151 -16.22 -5.84 -1.81
CA LYS A 151 -16.04 -6.92 -0.83
C LYS A 151 -14.86 -7.84 -1.17
N SER A 152 -14.44 -8.00 -2.41
CA SER A 152 -13.37 -8.94 -2.82
C SER A 152 -12.09 -8.23 -3.33
N LEU A 153 -11.92 -6.96 -2.98
CA LEU A 153 -10.73 -6.20 -3.38
C LEU A 153 -9.47 -6.64 -2.62
N VAL A 154 -8.33 -6.47 -3.30
CA VAL A 154 -6.98 -6.72 -2.77
C VAL A 154 -6.26 -5.41 -2.41
N GLY A 155 -5.10 -5.49 -1.76
CA GLY A 155 -4.35 -4.32 -1.28
C GLY A 155 -4.11 -3.23 -2.34
N ARG A 156 -3.77 -3.61 -3.57
CA ARG A 156 -3.60 -2.65 -4.69
C ARG A 156 -4.85 -1.82 -4.95
N HIS A 157 -6.03 -2.44 -4.90
CA HIS A 157 -7.30 -1.76 -5.14
C HIS A 157 -7.62 -0.79 -3.99
N PHE A 158 -7.35 -1.18 -2.75
CA PHE A 158 -7.52 -0.29 -1.59
C PHE A 158 -6.53 0.89 -1.60
N LYS A 159 -5.30 0.73 -2.12
CA LYS A 159 -4.38 1.87 -2.37
C LYS A 159 -4.98 2.90 -3.35
N ILE A 160 -5.77 2.46 -4.34
CA ILE A 160 -6.46 3.36 -5.28
C ILE A 160 -7.61 4.09 -4.57
N ILE A 161 -8.47 3.35 -3.86
CA ILE A 161 -9.60 3.92 -3.13
C ILE A 161 -9.11 4.94 -2.10
N LEU A 162 -8.09 4.61 -1.32
CA LEU A 162 -7.52 5.49 -0.31
C LEU A 162 -7.03 6.83 -0.88
N GLN A 163 -6.32 6.82 -2.01
CA GLN A 163 -5.83 8.04 -2.68
C GLN A 163 -6.93 8.89 -3.32
N ALA A 164 -8.07 8.28 -3.63
CA ALA A 164 -9.20 8.92 -4.30
C ALA A 164 -10.35 9.28 -3.33
N ALA A 165 -10.42 8.64 -2.16
CA ALA A 165 -11.53 8.69 -1.22
C ALA A 165 -11.99 10.12 -0.89
N PRO A 166 -11.10 11.08 -0.58
CA PRO A 166 -11.52 12.46 -0.31
C PRO A 166 -12.32 13.09 -1.44
N PHE A 167 -12.01 12.76 -2.70
CA PHE A 167 -12.64 13.38 -3.87
C PHE A 167 -13.91 12.68 -4.33
N ILE A 168 -14.05 11.40 -4.00
CA ILE A 168 -15.12 10.56 -4.54
C ILE A 168 -16.18 10.21 -3.48
N LEU A 169 -15.80 10.04 -2.20
CA LEU A 169 -16.68 9.50 -1.15
C LEU A 169 -17.33 10.55 -0.27
N LEU A 170 -16.65 11.66 0.05
CA LEU A 170 -17.05 12.53 1.16
C LEU A 170 -18.51 12.99 1.11
N GLU A 171 -19.10 13.19 -0.08
CA GLU A 171 -20.48 13.69 -0.17
C GLU A 171 -21.52 12.72 0.39
N PHE A 172 -21.19 11.42 0.42
CA PHE A 172 -22.07 10.36 0.90
C PHE A 172 -21.88 10.05 2.38
N LEU A 173 -20.96 10.74 3.06
CA LEU A 173 -20.56 10.47 4.42
C LEU A 173 -21.12 11.53 5.38
N THR A 174 -21.42 11.11 6.61
CA THR A 174 -21.72 12.03 7.71
C THR A 174 -20.46 12.85 8.06
N PRO A 175 -20.60 14.02 8.71
CA PRO A 175 -19.44 14.82 9.13
C PRO A 175 -18.41 14.02 9.93
N GLU A 176 -18.85 13.19 10.88
CA GLU A 176 -17.97 12.38 11.72
C GLU A 176 -17.21 11.33 10.90
N ARG A 177 -17.87 10.73 9.90
CA ARG A 177 -17.25 9.75 9.01
C ARG A 177 -16.28 10.40 8.02
N LYS A 178 -16.51 11.65 7.62
CA LYS A 178 -15.53 12.43 6.83
C LYS A 178 -14.24 12.62 7.61
N ASP A 179 -14.33 13.00 8.89
CA ASP A 179 -13.15 13.18 9.75
C ASP A 179 -12.32 11.89 9.83
N VAL A 180 -12.97 10.73 9.96
CA VAL A 180 -12.31 9.42 9.95
C VAL A 180 -11.55 9.18 8.64
N TRP A 181 -12.19 9.39 7.49
CA TRP A 181 -11.56 9.16 6.19
C TRP A 181 -10.42 10.14 5.91
N LEU A 182 -10.58 11.41 6.26
CA LEU A 182 -9.52 12.41 6.11
C LEU A 182 -8.33 12.10 7.03
N ALA A 183 -8.57 11.72 8.28
CA ALA A 183 -7.52 11.28 9.19
C ALA A 183 -6.78 10.04 8.68
N LEU A 184 -7.51 9.05 8.15
CA LEU A 184 -6.94 7.84 7.55
C LEU A 184 -6.09 8.15 6.32
N CYS A 185 -6.58 9.01 5.43
CA CYS A 185 -5.85 9.40 4.21
C CYS A 185 -4.53 10.11 4.55
N ASN A 186 -4.58 11.04 5.51
CA ASN A 186 -3.39 11.74 6.01
C ASN A 186 -2.39 10.77 6.66
N LEU A 187 -2.85 9.86 7.52
CA LEU A 187 -2.00 8.85 8.15
C LEU A 187 -1.31 7.96 7.12
N CYS A 188 -2.05 7.42 6.16
CA CYS A 188 -1.49 6.48 5.19
C CYS A 188 -0.42 7.10 4.28
N ALA A 189 -0.46 8.42 4.03
CA ALA A 189 0.60 9.11 3.30
C ALA A 189 1.97 9.00 4.01
N PHE A 190 1.98 8.95 5.34
CA PHE A 190 3.19 8.66 6.13
C PHE A 190 3.54 7.17 6.14
N ILE A 191 2.56 6.28 6.30
CA ILE A 191 2.79 4.82 6.38
C ILE A 191 3.47 4.30 5.10
N PHE A 192 3.02 4.74 3.93
CA PHE A 192 3.54 4.26 2.64
C PHE A 192 4.71 5.07 2.08
N GLN A 193 5.30 5.93 2.90
CA GLN A 193 6.47 6.72 2.54
C GLN A 193 7.71 5.83 2.41
N THR A 194 8.49 6.02 1.34
CA THR A 194 9.66 5.16 1.04
C THR A 194 11.00 5.75 1.48
N ASN A 195 11.01 6.96 2.04
CA ASN A 195 12.21 7.66 2.48
C ASN A 195 11.89 8.44 3.75
N ILE A 196 12.69 8.34 4.80
CA ILE A 196 12.50 9.11 6.03
C ILE A 196 13.76 9.97 6.22
N ALA A 197 13.62 11.29 6.11
CA ALA A 197 14.75 12.21 6.20
C ALA A 197 15.22 12.41 7.65
N ASN A 198 14.29 12.50 8.60
CA ASN A 198 14.56 12.60 10.03
C ASN A 198 13.58 11.69 10.78
N MET A 199 14.14 10.67 11.47
CA MET A 199 13.35 9.64 12.15
C MET A 199 12.55 10.20 13.33
N GLU A 200 13.15 11.05 14.16
CA GLU A 200 12.51 11.61 15.36
C GLU A 200 11.26 12.41 15.00
N THR A 201 11.40 13.40 14.10
CA THR A 201 10.28 14.24 13.66
C THR A 201 9.21 13.45 12.91
N TYR A 202 9.63 12.41 12.16
CA TYR A 202 8.72 11.53 11.46
C TYR A 202 7.88 10.70 12.43
N LEU A 203 8.50 10.11 13.47
CA LEU A 203 7.81 9.29 14.46
C LEU A 203 6.84 10.12 15.30
N GLU A 204 7.19 11.35 15.68
CA GLU A 204 6.27 12.28 16.35
C GLU A 204 5.04 12.57 15.48
N THR A 205 5.26 12.88 14.20
CA THR A 205 4.19 13.18 13.25
C THR A 205 3.33 11.94 12.97
N LEU A 206 3.94 10.75 12.85
CA LEU A 206 3.23 9.49 12.66
C LEU A 206 2.34 9.19 13.87
N LYS A 207 2.86 9.31 15.10
CA LYS A 207 2.09 9.11 16.35
C LYS A 207 0.92 10.09 16.44
N LEU A 208 1.14 11.35 16.08
CA LEU A 208 0.07 12.36 15.99
C LEU A 208 -1.05 11.89 15.05
N HIS A 209 -0.72 11.43 13.85
CA HIS A 209 -1.73 10.98 12.87
C HIS A 209 -2.42 9.68 13.28
N ILE A 210 -1.73 8.74 13.93
CA ILE A 210 -2.33 7.53 14.51
C ILE A 210 -3.36 7.94 15.57
N ASN A 211 -2.98 8.82 16.51
CA ASN A 211 -3.86 9.28 17.58
C ASN A 211 -5.08 10.02 17.04
N ARG A 212 -4.92 10.84 15.99
CA ARG A 212 -6.05 11.49 15.30
C ARG A 212 -7.03 10.48 14.71
N LEU A 213 -6.54 9.47 13.98
CA LEU A 213 -7.40 8.43 13.40
C LEU A 213 -8.14 7.66 14.50
N LEU A 214 -7.43 7.23 15.54
CA LEU A 214 -8.03 6.49 16.66
C LEU A 214 -9.08 7.33 17.39
N TYR A 215 -8.82 8.63 17.58
CA TYR A 215 -9.77 9.55 18.20
C TYR A 215 -11.08 9.62 17.42
N TYR A 216 -11.02 9.86 16.10
CA TYR A 216 -12.23 9.96 15.28
C TYR A 216 -12.96 8.62 15.16
N LEU A 217 -12.24 7.50 15.08
CA LEU A 217 -12.86 6.17 15.09
C LEU A 217 -13.61 5.91 16.39
N ILE A 218 -12.94 6.08 17.54
CA ILE A 218 -13.54 5.85 18.86
C ILE A 218 -14.72 6.80 19.08
N LYS A 219 -14.57 8.08 18.72
CA LYS A 219 -15.66 9.07 18.81
C LYS A 219 -16.87 8.68 17.95
N SER A 220 -16.64 8.08 16.77
CA SER A 220 -17.71 7.60 15.90
C SER A 220 -18.47 6.41 16.50
N SER A 221 -17.76 5.51 17.19
CA SER A 221 -18.31 4.41 17.98
C SER A 221 -17.19 3.74 18.77
N ALA A 222 -17.41 3.47 20.06
CA ALA A 222 -16.41 2.77 20.86
C ALA A 222 -16.25 1.29 20.46
N GLN A 223 -17.16 0.71 19.66
CA GLN A 223 -17.08 -0.66 19.17
C GLN A 223 -15.79 -0.96 18.38
N TRP A 224 -15.17 0.06 17.78
CA TRP A 224 -13.92 -0.07 17.04
C TRP A 224 -12.78 -0.68 17.87
N VAL A 225 -12.81 -0.59 19.21
CA VAL A 225 -11.80 -1.21 20.08
C VAL A 225 -11.72 -2.74 19.92
N ASN A 226 -12.79 -3.38 19.43
CA ASN A 226 -12.84 -4.81 19.17
C ASN A 226 -12.09 -5.22 17.89
N LYS A 227 -11.59 -4.27 17.08
CA LYS A 227 -10.82 -4.58 15.87
C LYS A 227 -9.32 -4.63 16.21
N PRO A 228 -8.69 -5.82 16.26
CA PRO A 228 -7.31 -5.99 16.74
C PRO A 228 -6.29 -5.21 15.89
N LYS A 229 -6.56 -5.02 14.60
CA LYS A 229 -5.68 -4.28 13.68
C LYS A 229 -5.49 -2.81 14.07
N LEU A 230 -6.44 -2.20 14.79
CA LEU A 230 -6.28 -0.85 15.33
C LEU A 230 -5.31 -0.82 16.51
N HIS A 231 -5.30 -1.86 17.34
CA HIS A 231 -4.29 -2.01 18.39
C HIS A 231 -2.91 -2.27 17.77
N ILE A 232 -2.82 -3.13 16.76
CA ILE A 232 -1.56 -3.42 16.05
C ILE A 232 -0.94 -2.13 15.47
N LEU A 233 -1.76 -1.22 14.92
CA LEU A 233 -1.29 0.06 14.37
C LEU A 233 -0.50 0.91 15.38
N LEU A 234 -0.81 0.82 16.68
CA LEU A 234 -0.08 1.57 17.73
C LEU A 234 1.38 1.17 17.86
N HIS A 235 1.77 -0.02 17.38
CA HIS A 235 3.13 -0.56 17.40
C HIS A 235 3.93 -0.28 16.12
N LEU A 236 3.30 0.41 15.15
CA LEU A 236 3.95 0.76 13.88
C LEU A 236 5.13 1.74 14.09
N PRO A 237 5.04 2.77 14.95
CA PRO A 237 6.17 3.65 15.22
C PRO A 237 7.42 2.89 15.71
N GLU A 238 7.26 1.95 16.63
CA GLU A 238 8.34 1.13 17.19
C GLU A 238 8.94 0.21 16.11
N SER A 239 8.10 -0.37 15.26
CA SER A 239 8.54 -1.16 14.10
C SER A 239 9.39 -0.30 13.14
N ILE A 240 8.96 0.95 12.89
CA ILE A 240 9.66 1.86 11.97
C ILE A 240 10.97 2.37 12.56
N GLU A 241 10.99 2.69 13.86
CA GLU A 241 12.20 3.11 14.56
C GLU A 241 13.30 2.04 14.46
N ARG A 242 12.92 0.76 14.57
CA ARG A 242 13.86 -0.37 14.54
C ARG A 242 14.26 -0.81 13.13
N LEU A 243 13.32 -0.88 12.20
CA LEU A 243 13.51 -1.53 10.89
C LEU A 243 13.51 -0.54 9.71
N GLY A 244 13.30 0.75 9.97
CA GLY A 244 13.12 1.77 8.94
C GLY A 244 11.70 1.83 8.41
N ASN A 245 11.47 2.43 7.24
CA ASN A 245 10.11 2.63 6.73
C ASN A 245 9.33 1.32 6.52
N ALA A 246 8.00 1.37 6.60
CA ALA A 246 7.13 0.19 6.57
C ALA A 246 7.24 -0.66 5.30
N SER A 247 7.75 -0.10 4.20
CA SER A 247 7.96 -0.87 2.97
C SER A 247 9.11 -1.87 3.05
N LEU A 248 10.02 -1.73 4.03
CA LEU A 248 11.15 -2.64 4.25
C LEU A 248 10.75 -3.97 4.86
N PHE A 249 9.67 -4.01 5.65
CA PHE A 249 9.17 -5.20 6.33
C PHE A 249 7.75 -5.60 5.91
N SER A 250 7.27 -5.10 4.76
CA SER A 250 6.00 -5.57 4.20
C SER A 250 6.16 -6.93 3.54
N THR A 251 5.16 -7.79 3.73
CA THR A 251 5.12 -9.16 3.20
C THR A 251 4.57 -9.25 1.77
N GLU A 252 4.07 -8.15 1.20
CA GLU A 252 3.47 -8.09 -0.16
C GLU A 252 4.39 -8.72 -1.22
N LYS A 253 5.71 -8.54 -1.09
CA LYS A 253 6.70 -9.14 -2.01
C LYS A 253 6.73 -10.67 -1.89
N PHE A 254 6.68 -11.21 -0.69
CA PHE A 254 6.69 -12.64 -0.44
C PHE A 254 5.36 -13.28 -0.86
N GLU A 255 4.23 -12.66 -0.54
CA GLU A 255 2.90 -13.13 -0.97
C GLU A 255 2.72 -13.12 -2.49
N SER A 256 3.35 -12.18 -3.19
CA SER A 256 3.32 -12.17 -4.66
C SER A 256 3.89 -13.45 -5.27
N TYR A 257 4.76 -14.16 -4.54
CA TYR A 257 5.31 -15.45 -4.94
C TYR A 257 4.27 -16.57 -4.96
N ASN A 258 3.18 -16.46 -4.19
CA ASN A 258 2.05 -17.40 -4.25
C ASN A 258 1.41 -17.44 -5.65
N GLY A 259 1.53 -16.35 -6.42
CA GLY A 259 1.14 -16.33 -7.84
C GLY A 259 2.02 -17.25 -8.69
N VAL A 260 3.33 -17.27 -8.44
CA VAL A 260 4.30 -18.14 -9.14
C VAL A 260 4.03 -19.61 -8.81
N LEU A 261 3.81 -19.93 -7.52
CA LEU A 261 3.42 -21.27 -7.08
C LEU A 261 2.14 -21.75 -7.80
N ARG A 262 1.09 -20.92 -7.82
CA ARG A 262 -0.17 -21.23 -8.51
C ARG A 262 0.02 -21.47 -10.00
N GLN A 263 0.81 -20.65 -10.69
CA GLN A 263 1.10 -20.84 -12.12
C GLN A 263 1.79 -22.18 -12.39
N SER A 264 2.82 -22.54 -11.61
CA SER A 264 3.48 -23.83 -11.74
C SER A 264 2.52 -25.01 -11.50
N SER A 265 1.58 -24.88 -10.55
CA SER A 265 0.56 -25.90 -10.30
C SER A 265 -0.44 -26.02 -11.46
N ILE A 266 -0.95 -24.89 -11.97
CA ILE A 266 -1.91 -24.83 -13.10
C ILE A 266 -1.36 -25.55 -14.34
N HIS A 267 -0.05 -25.44 -14.58
CA HIS A 267 0.65 -26.03 -15.72
C HIS A 267 1.20 -27.45 -15.47
N SER A 268 0.96 -28.03 -14.29
CA SER A 268 1.29 -29.42 -13.99
C SER A 268 0.21 -30.39 -14.52
N ASN A 269 0.44 -31.70 -14.39
CA ASN A 269 -0.60 -32.71 -14.67
C ASN A 269 -1.67 -32.79 -13.55
N ARG A 270 -1.45 -32.07 -12.43
CA ARG A 270 -2.32 -31.95 -11.26
C ARG A 270 -2.64 -33.27 -10.54
N GLN A 271 -1.88 -34.34 -10.80
CA GLN A 271 -2.04 -35.63 -10.12
C GLN A 271 -1.38 -35.63 -8.74
N ALA A 272 -0.26 -34.91 -8.60
CA ALA A 272 0.43 -34.74 -7.33
C ALA A 272 1.01 -33.32 -7.24
N PRO A 273 0.18 -32.28 -7.01
CA PRO A 273 0.58 -30.88 -7.10
C PRO A 273 1.81 -30.53 -6.26
N SER A 274 1.91 -31.05 -5.03
CA SER A 274 3.07 -30.83 -4.15
C SER A 274 4.38 -31.37 -4.76
N CYS A 275 4.37 -32.60 -5.28
CA CYS A 275 5.52 -33.21 -5.94
C CYS A 275 5.89 -32.50 -7.25
N ASP A 276 4.90 -32.11 -8.03
CA ASP A 276 5.11 -31.41 -9.31
C ASP A 276 5.69 -30.02 -9.09
N LEU A 277 5.20 -29.29 -8.07
CA LEU A 277 5.77 -28.02 -7.64
C LEU A 277 7.20 -28.21 -7.16
N ALA A 278 7.45 -29.15 -6.24
CA ALA A 278 8.79 -29.39 -5.71
C ALA A 278 9.81 -29.65 -6.83
N ARG A 279 9.49 -30.53 -7.79
CA ARG A 279 10.34 -30.81 -8.95
C ARG A 279 10.54 -29.60 -9.85
N SER A 280 9.49 -28.82 -10.09
CA SER A 280 9.58 -27.63 -10.94
C SER A 280 10.50 -26.57 -10.32
N PHE A 281 10.34 -26.28 -9.03
CA PHE A 281 11.18 -25.31 -8.33
C PHE A 281 12.61 -25.82 -8.09
N ASP A 282 12.80 -27.12 -7.90
CA ASP A 282 14.12 -27.75 -7.90
C ASP A 282 14.82 -27.55 -9.24
N ASN A 283 14.16 -27.85 -10.36
CA ASN A 283 14.69 -27.59 -11.70
C ASN A 283 15.02 -26.11 -11.93
N TYR A 284 14.16 -25.19 -11.49
CA TYR A 284 14.42 -23.75 -11.61
C TYR A 284 15.65 -23.34 -10.78
N SER A 285 15.79 -23.87 -9.57
CA SER A 285 16.91 -23.57 -8.68
C SER A 285 18.22 -24.13 -9.23
N ASN A 286 18.20 -25.38 -9.69
CA ASN A 286 19.35 -26.02 -10.35
C ASN A 286 19.77 -25.26 -11.60
N LEU A 287 18.81 -24.88 -12.47
CA LEU A 287 19.12 -24.09 -13.66
C LEU A 287 19.75 -22.75 -13.30
N LYS A 288 19.17 -22.01 -12.34
CA LYS A 288 19.74 -20.73 -11.86
C LYS A 288 21.14 -20.91 -11.31
N TYR A 289 21.36 -21.94 -10.50
CA TYR A 289 22.67 -22.26 -9.94
C TYR A 289 23.71 -22.51 -11.03
N LEU A 290 23.40 -23.33 -12.03
CA LEU A 290 24.30 -23.64 -13.15
C LEU A 290 24.63 -22.42 -13.99
N VAL A 291 23.61 -21.68 -14.47
CA VAL A 291 23.87 -20.54 -15.35
C VAL A 291 24.51 -19.34 -14.63
N SER A 292 24.44 -19.32 -13.29
CA SER A 292 25.15 -18.34 -12.45
C SER A 292 26.58 -18.77 -12.12
N GLY A 293 27.07 -19.90 -12.64
CA GLY A 293 28.43 -20.40 -12.40
C GLY A 293 28.61 -21.19 -11.10
N GLY A 294 27.53 -21.72 -10.54
CA GLY A 294 27.56 -22.56 -9.35
C GLY A 294 28.41 -23.82 -9.54
N MET A 295 29.22 -24.16 -8.55
CA MET A 295 30.16 -25.28 -8.60
C MET A 295 29.44 -26.62 -8.43
N LEU A 296 29.77 -27.60 -9.26
CA LEU A 296 29.30 -28.97 -9.10
C LEU A 296 30.45 -29.86 -8.60
N TYR A 297 30.16 -30.73 -7.65
CA TYR A 297 31.12 -31.74 -7.23
C TYR A 297 31.05 -32.94 -8.18
N GLU A 298 32.14 -33.20 -8.90
CA GLU A 298 32.24 -34.37 -9.75
C GLU A 298 32.91 -35.52 -8.97
N GLU A 299 32.12 -36.55 -8.68
CA GLU A 299 32.55 -37.68 -7.85
C GLU A 299 33.69 -38.50 -8.47
N LYS A 300 33.79 -38.50 -9.82
CA LYS A 300 34.82 -39.25 -10.55
C LYS A 300 36.20 -38.58 -10.48
N SER A 301 36.24 -37.27 -10.68
CA SER A 301 37.47 -36.48 -10.56
C SER A 301 37.77 -36.07 -9.11
N LYS A 302 36.81 -36.27 -8.19
CA LYS A 302 36.84 -35.84 -6.78
C LYS A 302 37.17 -34.35 -6.65
N ASN A 303 36.65 -33.56 -7.57
CA ASN A 303 36.93 -32.13 -7.65
C ASN A 303 35.64 -31.34 -7.81
N TRP A 304 35.70 -30.06 -7.46
CA TRP A 304 34.66 -29.09 -7.76
C TRP A 304 34.94 -28.46 -9.11
N GLU A 305 33.95 -28.50 -10.00
CA GLU A 305 34.05 -27.95 -11.34
C GLU A 305 33.02 -26.85 -11.56
N ASN A 306 33.41 -25.85 -12.35
CA ASN A 306 32.52 -24.78 -12.77
C ASN A 306 31.90 -25.13 -14.13
N PRO A 307 30.65 -24.73 -14.38
CA PRO A 307 30.09 -24.69 -15.72
C PRO A 307 31.02 -23.90 -16.65
N THR A 308 31.13 -24.33 -17.90
CA THR A 308 31.95 -23.62 -18.89
C THR A 308 31.34 -22.26 -19.23
N ASN A 309 32.14 -21.36 -19.81
CA ASN A 309 31.67 -20.03 -20.16
C ASN A 309 30.47 -20.06 -21.12
N GLU A 310 30.39 -21.06 -22.00
CA GLU A 310 29.25 -21.24 -22.91
C GLU A 310 27.92 -21.41 -22.16
N VAL A 311 27.93 -21.99 -20.95
CA VAL A 311 26.74 -22.14 -20.11
C VAL A 311 26.43 -20.84 -19.38
N THR A 312 27.43 -20.19 -18.78
CA THR A 312 27.22 -18.93 -18.03
C THR A 312 26.90 -17.74 -18.95
N ASP A 313 27.38 -17.77 -20.19
CA ASP A 313 27.13 -16.74 -21.20
C ASP A 313 25.67 -16.69 -21.63
N ILE A 314 24.94 -17.82 -21.54
CA ILE A 314 23.49 -17.86 -21.76
C ILE A 314 22.79 -16.89 -20.82
N PHE A 315 23.18 -16.84 -19.55
CA PHE A 315 22.59 -15.89 -18.60
C PHE A 315 23.20 -14.50 -18.74
N THR A 316 24.53 -14.39 -18.82
CA THR A 316 25.24 -13.09 -18.83
C THR A 316 24.84 -12.23 -20.03
N ASN A 317 24.71 -12.83 -21.21
CA ASN A 317 24.51 -12.09 -22.47
C ASN A 317 23.04 -11.95 -22.89
N ASN A 318 22.08 -12.57 -22.18
CA ASN A 318 20.66 -12.54 -22.56
C ASN A 318 19.78 -11.91 -21.45
N PRO A 319 19.48 -10.60 -21.56
CA PRO A 319 18.60 -9.92 -20.62
C PRO A 319 17.19 -10.53 -20.51
N ASP A 320 16.70 -11.19 -21.56
CA ASP A 320 15.41 -11.88 -21.53
C ASP A 320 15.43 -13.11 -20.62
N ILE A 321 16.53 -13.88 -20.66
CA ILE A 321 16.73 -15.05 -19.79
C ILE A 321 16.94 -14.60 -18.34
N GLN A 322 17.70 -13.52 -18.14
CA GLN A 322 17.82 -12.89 -16.82
C GLN A 322 16.43 -12.57 -16.25
N ARG A 323 15.59 -11.87 -17.03
CA ARG A 323 14.24 -11.48 -16.61
C ARG A 323 13.34 -12.67 -16.33
N SER A 324 13.39 -13.72 -17.17
CA SER A 324 12.60 -14.94 -16.93
C SER A 324 13.01 -15.69 -15.66
N MET A 325 14.28 -15.56 -15.24
CA MET A 325 14.80 -16.10 -13.98
C MET A 325 14.59 -15.18 -12.77
N GLY A 326 13.96 -14.02 -12.95
CA GLY A 326 13.71 -13.05 -11.89
C GLY A 326 14.86 -12.07 -11.61
N PHE A 327 15.87 -12.02 -12.48
CA PHE A 327 16.97 -11.06 -12.41
C PHE A 327 16.76 -9.92 -13.42
N ASN A 328 16.84 -8.67 -12.97
CA ASN A 328 16.79 -7.51 -13.85
C ASN A 328 18.04 -6.66 -13.62
N SER A 329 19.05 -6.85 -14.47
CA SER A 329 20.32 -6.14 -14.39
C SER A 329 20.17 -4.61 -14.40
N ALA A 330 19.15 -4.07 -15.09
CA ALA A 330 18.87 -2.65 -15.14
C ALA A 330 18.25 -2.09 -13.84
N GLU A 331 17.56 -2.92 -13.05
CA GLU A 331 17.02 -2.52 -11.74
C GLU A 331 18.08 -2.68 -10.63
N VAL A 332 18.94 -3.69 -10.72
CA VAL A 332 20.06 -3.91 -9.78
C VAL A 332 21.15 -2.86 -9.95
N ASN A 333 21.41 -2.45 -11.19
CA ASN A 333 22.35 -1.38 -11.51
C ASN A 333 21.58 -0.19 -12.11
N PRO A 334 20.81 0.54 -11.28
CA PRO A 334 20.02 1.66 -11.76
C PRO A 334 20.94 2.73 -12.34
N LEU A 335 20.46 3.40 -13.39
CA LEU A 335 21.19 4.52 -13.98
C LEU A 335 21.51 5.57 -12.90
N PRO A 336 22.74 6.12 -12.88
CA PRO A 336 23.11 7.15 -11.91
C PRO A 336 22.26 8.40 -12.14
N ALA A 337 22.09 9.23 -11.09
CA ALA A 337 21.31 10.47 -11.17
C ALA A 337 21.73 11.39 -12.35
N VAL A 338 23.01 11.36 -12.73
CA VAL A 338 23.58 12.13 -13.84
C VAL A 338 23.10 11.71 -15.24
N ALA A 339 22.44 10.55 -15.35
CA ALA A 339 21.82 10.05 -16.58
C ALA A 339 20.44 10.67 -16.82
N PHE A 340 19.87 11.30 -15.80
CA PHE A 340 18.59 11.98 -15.89
C PHE A 340 18.78 13.51 -16.05
N PRO A 341 17.80 14.20 -16.65
CA PRO A 341 16.59 13.67 -17.28
C PRO A 341 16.88 12.96 -18.63
N GLN A 342 16.08 11.95 -18.96
CA GLN A 342 16.18 11.18 -20.20
C GLN A 342 14.92 11.34 -21.05
N LYS A 343 15.05 11.68 -22.34
CA LYS A 343 13.89 11.69 -23.25
C LYS A 343 13.38 10.29 -23.54
N LEU A 344 12.06 10.14 -23.58
CA LEU A 344 11.42 8.97 -24.18
C LEU A 344 11.27 9.26 -25.67
N CYS A 345 11.86 8.43 -26.54
CA CYS A 345 11.89 8.62 -28.00
C CYS A 345 10.51 8.39 -28.67
N LEU A 346 9.51 9.15 -28.24
CA LEU A 346 8.14 9.13 -28.73
C LEU A 346 7.90 10.33 -29.65
N LYS A 347 7.15 10.13 -30.73
CA LYS A 347 6.75 11.21 -31.64
C LYS A 347 5.67 12.07 -30.99
N VAL A 348 5.82 13.39 -31.06
CA VAL A 348 4.76 14.33 -30.65
C VAL A 348 3.60 14.23 -31.65
N PRO A 349 2.36 13.93 -31.21
CA PRO A 349 1.20 13.93 -32.10
C PRO A 349 0.98 15.30 -32.74
N LYS A 350 0.50 15.35 -33.98
CA LYS A 350 0.26 16.63 -34.70
C LYS A 350 -0.68 17.57 -33.93
N SER A 351 -1.64 17.03 -33.20
CA SER A 351 -2.60 17.77 -32.36
C SER A 351 -1.99 18.38 -31.09
N GLU A 352 -0.79 17.96 -30.69
CA GLU A 352 -0.10 18.42 -29.47
C GLU A 352 1.11 19.30 -29.77
N ILE A 353 1.37 19.60 -31.05
CA ILE A 353 2.43 20.52 -31.45
C ILE A 353 2.06 21.90 -30.92
N ALA A 354 2.88 22.42 -30.01
CA ALA A 354 2.72 23.74 -29.42
C ALA A 354 3.49 24.77 -30.24
N SER A 355 2.95 25.99 -30.36
CA SER A 355 3.72 27.13 -30.84
C SER A 355 4.85 27.42 -29.85
N LEU A 356 6.01 27.82 -30.37
CA LEU A 356 7.12 28.24 -29.51
C LEU A 356 6.70 29.53 -28.78
N PRO A 357 6.70 29.55 -27.43
CA PRO A 357 6.38 30.75 -26.68
C PRO A 357 7.34 31.90 -27.01
N GLU A 358 6.85 33.13 -27.10
CA GLU A 358 7.65 34.31 -27.51
C GLU A 358 8.89 34.52 -26.62
N ALA A 359 8.78 34.24 -25.33
CA ALA A 359 9.90 34.30 -24.36
C ALA A 359 11.05 33.31 -24.67
N ILE A 360 10.81 32.33 -25.53
CA ILE A 360 11.74 31.27 -25.92
C ILE A 360 12.32 31.52 -27.33
N ASN A 361 11.69 32.41 -28.11
CA ASN A 361 11.94 32.62 -29.54
C ASN A 361 13.35 33.15 -29.88
N GLN A 362 14.17 33.46 -28.86
CA GLN A 362 15.58 33.87 -29.00
C GLN A 362 16.59 32.72 -28.81
N ARG A 363 16.14 31.47 -28.61
CA ARG A 363 17.02 30.29 -28.51
C ARG A 363 16.91 29.42 -29.76
N ASP A 364 17.83 29.60 -30.69
CA ASP A 364 17.75 29.10 -32.09
C ASP A 364 17.68 27.57 -32.31
N LYS A 365 17.59 26.72 -31.29
CA LYS A 365 17.61 25.24 -31.45
C LYS A 365 16.81 24.49 -30.39
N LEU A 366 15.51 24.78 -30.26
CA LEU A 366 14.62 24.03 -29.38
C LEU A 366 13.67 23.13 -30.16
N HIS A 367 13.57 21.88 -29.72
CA HIS A 367 12.65 20.89 -30.30
C HIS A 367 11.67 20.41 -29.23
N GLN A 368 10.38 20.35 -29.56
CA GLN A 368 9.38 19.86 -28.62
C GLN A 368 9.57 18.36 -28.34
N VAL A 369 9.43 17.97 -27.08
CA VAL A 369 9.51 16.58 -26.60
C VAL A 369 8.19 16.22 -25.93
N LEU A 370 7.72 14.99 -26.16
CA LEU A 370 6.44 14.53 -25.60
C LEU A 370 6.55 14.20 -24.11
N LYS A 371 7.56 13.40 -23.75
CA LYS A 371 7.78 12.93 -22.38
C LYS A 371 9.27 12.85 -22.06
N ILE A 372 9.62 13.19 -20.83
CA ILE A 372 10.97 13.00 -20.28
C ILE A 372 10.89 12.31 -18.93
N LYS A 373 11.82 11.40 -18.67
CA LYS A 373 11.98 10.73 -17.37
C LYS A 373 12.86 11.61 -16.49
N LEU A 374 12.32 12.13 -15.40
CA LEU A 374 13.03 13.00 -14.44
C LEU A 374 13.96 12.20 -13.53
N ASN A 375 13.53 10.99 -13.15
CA ASN A 375 14.31 10.01 -12.40
C ASN A 375 13.72 8.61 -12.64
N THR A 376 14.19 7.58 -11.93
CA THR A 376 13.75 6.18 -12.10
C THR A 376 12.23 6.00 -12.01
N LYS A 377 11.53 6.84 -11.25
CA LYS A 377 10.09 6.73 -10.98
C LYS A 377 9.26 7.75 -11.77
N GLU A 378 9.74 8.98 -11.93
CA GLU A 378 8.94 10.13 -12.39
C GLU A 378 9.11 10.43 -13.87
N VAL A 379 7.97 10.68 -14.53
CA VAL A 379 7.90 11.05 -15.95
C VAL A 379 7.14 12.36 -16.06
N LEU A 380 7.77 13.34 -16.70
CA LEU A 380 7.19 14.64 -17.02
C LEU A 380 6.54 14.60 -18.40
N HIS A 381 5.36 15.17 -18.49
CA HIS A 381 4.61 15.39 -19.73
C HIS A 381 3.60 16.51 -19.51
N LYS A 382 2.92 16.94 -20.58
CA LYS A 382 1.83 17.94 -20.51
C LYS A 382 0.77 17.52 -19.47
N GLY A 383 0.34 18.47 -18.64
CA GLY A 383 -0.66 18.29 -17.59
C GLY A 383 -0.13 17.78 -16.25
N VAL A 384 1.15 17.41 -16.16
CA VAL A 384 1.78 17.06 -14.88
C VAL A 384 2.02 18.32 -14.06
N PHE A 385 1.61 18.28 -12.79
CA PHE A 385 1.95 19.31 -11.80
C PHE A 385 3.30 19.00 -11.16
N VAL A 386 4.16 20.02 -11.10
CA VAL A 386 5.50 19.97 -10.55
C VAL A 386 5.70 21.02 -9.48
N VAL A 387 6.56 20.70 -8.51
CA VAL A 387 7.09 21.68 -7.55
C VAL A 387 8.44 22.17 -8.05
N ILE A 388 8.60 23.48 -8.13
CA ILE A 388 9.78 24.16 -8.66
C ILE A 388 10.47 24.93 -7.54
N ASP A 389 11.76 24.71 -7.39
CA ASP A 389 12.65 25.48 -6.52
C ASP A 389 13.00 26.84 -7.17
N ARG A 390 12.51 27.94 -6.58
CA ARG A 390 12.93 29.30 -6.97
C ARG A 390 14.10 29.84 -6.16
N GLY A 391 14.62 29.07 -5.20
CA GLY A 391 15.68 29.44 -4.27
C GLY A 391 15.14 30.10 -3.00
N ASP A 392 14.25 31.07 -3.13
CA ASP A 392 13.57 31.74 -2.01
C ASP A 392 12.37 30.94 -1.49
N LYS A 393 11.65 30.27 -2.40
CA LYS A 393 10.48 29.45 -2.10
C LYS A 393 10.21 28.39 -3.15
N ASN A 394 9.44 27.39 -2.76
CA ASN A 394 8.89 26.40 -3.67
C ASN A 394 7.56 26.89 -4.24
N VAL A 395 7.37 26.69 -5.54
CA VAL A 395 6.12 27.06 -6.25
C VAL A 395 5.57 25.88 -7.02
N VAL A 396 4.25 25.86 -7.22
CA VAL A 396 3.57 24.82 -8.01
C VAL A 396 3.35 25.34 -9.44
N ALA A 397 3.57 24.49 -10.43
CA ALA A 397 3.24 24.79 -11.81
C ALA A 397 2.75 23.54 -12.56
N ALA A 398 1.90 23.73 -13.58
CA ALA A 398 1.50 22.67 -14.50
C ALA A 398 2.31 22.78 -15.80
N ILE A 399 2.76 21.65 -16.33
CA ILE A 399 3.53 21.59 -17.57
C ILE A 399 2.59 21.74 -18.77
N ASP A 400 2.85 22.73 -19.61
CA ASP A 400 2.13 22.94 -20.87
C ASP A 400 2.85 22.26 -22.05
N SER A 401 4.18 22.36 -22.10
CA SER A 401 5.02 21.70 -23.12
C SER A 401 6.47 21.54 -22.65
N ILE A 402 7.21 20.64 -23.31
CA ILE A 402 8.62 20.32 -22.98
C ILE A 402 9.48 20.53 -24.21
N TRP A 403 10.67 21.11 -24.01
CA TRP A 403 11.57 21.52 -25.09
C TRP A 403 13.01 21.04 -24.82
N GLU A 404 13.65 20.47 -25.84
CA GLU A 404 15.04 20.00 -25.83
C GLU A 404 15.93 20.98 -26.58
N SER A 405 17.04 21.39 -25.97
CA SER A 405 18.12 22.17 -26.59
C SER A 405 19.35 21.30 -26.85
N LYS A 406 19.81 21.27 -28.09
CA LYS A 406 20.95 20.45 -28.57
C LYS A 406 22.26 21.23 -28.71
N GLY A 407 22.57 22.10 -27.74
CA GLY A 407 23.75 22.98 -27.80
C GLY A 407 25.04 22.41 -27.19
N SER A 408 24.96 21.34 -26.38
CA SER A 408 26.08 20.77 -25.60
C SER A 408 26.19 19.26 -25.74
N SER A 409 27.29 18.66 -25.23
CA SER A 409 27.52 17.20 -25.19
C SER A 409 26.40 16.41 -24.50
N LYS A 410 25.63 17.06 -23.61
CA LYS A 410 24.36 16.56 -23.08
C LYS A 410 23.20 17.48 -23.46
N PRO A 411 22.02 16.95 -23.84
CA PRO A 411 20.84 17.75 -24.12
C PRO A 411 20.32 18.42 -22.84
N LEU A 412 19.90 19.69 -22.96
CA LEU A 412 19.23 20.40 -21.88
C LEU A 412 17.72 20.41 -22.13
N TYR A 413 16.95 20.16 -21.08
CA TYR A 413 15.49 20.15 -21.17
C TYR A 413 14.90 21.33 -20.41
N TYR A 414 13.89 21.93 -21.01
CA TYR A 414 13.15 23.06 -20.48
C TYR A 414 11.66 22.78 -20.51
N LEU A 415 10.95 23.27 -19.50
CA LEU A 415 9.52 23.13 -19.33
C LEU A 415 8.88 24.50 -19.54
N TRP A 416 7.93 24.59 -20.47
CA TRP A 416 7.00 25.71 -20.48
C TRP A 416 5.87 25.38 -19.52
N VAL A 417 5.70 26.21 -18.49
CA VAL A 417 4.77 25.93 -17.39
C VAL A 417 3.85 27.11 -17.14
N THR A 418 2.64 26.80 -16.68
CA THR A 418 1.71 27.78 -16.10
C THR A 418 1.77 27.67 -14.58
N GLY A 419 2.02 28.79 -13.90
CA GLY A 419 2.18 28.86 -12.44
C GLY A 419 0.86 28.82 -11.68
N TYR A 420 0.91 28.29 -10.46
CA TYR A 420 -0.22 28.24 -9.52
C TYR A 420 0.19 28.87 -8.19
N THR A 421 -0.76 29.56 -7.57
CA THR A 421 -0.60 30.15 -6.24
C THR A 421 -1.22 29.25 -5.18
N LEU A 422 -0.50 29.06 -4.07
CA LEU A 422 -1.02 28.39 -2.88
C LEU A 422 -1.97 29.33 -2.16
N LEU A 423 -3.18 28.85 -1.83
CA LEU A 423 -4.19 29.57 -1.09
C LEU A 423 -4.37 28.96 0.32
N GLY A 424 -5.46 29.30 1.01
CA GLY A 424 -5.82 28.68 2.30
C GLY A 424 -6.10 27.16 2.18
N VAL A 425 -6.44 26.55 3.32
CA VAL A 425 -6.95 25.18 3.35
C VAL A 425 -8.41 25.20 2.87
N ASP A 426 -8.82 24.17 2.14
CA ASP A 426 -10.21 23.96 1.74
C ASP A 426 -11.00 23.34 2.91
N ASP A 427 -12.16 23.90 3.24
CA ASP A 427 -12.94 23.43 4.40
C ASP A 427 -13.60 22.06 4.17
N TYR A 428 -13.83 21.67 2.91
CA TYR A 428 -14.48 20.41 2.57
C TYR A 428 -13.48 19.26 2.47
N TYR A 429 -12.36 19.48 1.79
CA TYR A 429 -11.31 18.47 1.61
C TYR A 429 -10.23 18.48 2.70
N GLU A 430 -10.13 19.53 3.51
CA GLU A 430 -9.01 19.79 4.42
C GLU A 430 -7.64 19.79 3.72
N MET A 431 -7.61 20.17 2.44
CA MET A 431 -6.42 20.15 1.60
C MET A 431 -6.01 21.55 1.14
N ARG A 432 -4.73 21.73 0.83
CA ARG A 432 -4.20 23.02 0.36
C ARG A 432 -4.78 23.38 -1.01
N LYS A 433 -5.45 24.54 -1.08
CA LYS A 433 -6.00 25.07 -2.34
C LYS A 433 -4.91 25.63 -3.24
N LEU A 434 -5.15 25.52 -4.54
CA LEU A 434 -4.37 26.08 -5.62
C LEU A 434 -5.28 26.91 -6.53
N SER A 435 -4.79 28.06 -6.96
CA SER A 435 -5.43 28.86 -8.00
C SER A 435 -4.47 29.09 -9.17
N ARG A 436 -4.99 28.87 -10.37
CA ARG A 436 -4.25 29.09 -11.61
C ARG A 436 -3.92 30.57 -11.79
N THR A 437 -2.70 30.85 -12.22
CA THR A 437 -2.27 32.22 -12.54
C THR A 437 -2.10 32.41 -14.05
N SER A 438 -2.05 33.66 -14.49
CA SER A 438 -1.63 34.02 -15.85
C SER A 438 -0.11 33.94 -16.04
N GLN A 439 0.66 33.66 -14.99
CA GLN A 439 2.12 33.61 -15.07
C GLN A 439 2.56 32.36 -15.79
N GLN A 440 3.28 32.54 -16.89
CA GLN A 440 3.95 31.46 -17.60
C GLN A 440 5.46 31.67 -17.57
N ALA A 441 6.21 30.58 -17.52
CA ALA A 441 7.66 30.64 -17.46
C ALA A 441 8.32 29.47 -18.17
N LEU A 442 9.52 29.71 -18.69
CA LEU A 442 10.42 28.67 -19.14
C LEU A 442 11.35 28.25 -18.00
N ILE A 443 11.22 27.01 -17.54
CA ILE A 443 11.94 26.49 -16.36
C ILE A 443 12.87 25.35 -16.79
N PRO A 444 14.16 25.37 -16.43
CA PRO A 444 15.03 24.23 -16.67
C PRO A 444 14.67 23.08 -15.73
N THR A 445 14.74 21.83 -16.22
CA THR A 445 14.34 20.65 -15.43
C THR A 445 15.10 20.47 -14.12
N ARG A 446 16.35 20.97 -14.02
CA ARG A 446 17.15 20.96 -12.79
C ARG A 446 16.54 21.74 -11.62
N LYS A 447 15.55 22.60 -11.88
CA LYS A 447 14.80 23.34 -10.86
C LYS A 447 13.54 22.61 -10.40
N VAL A 448 13.20 21.48 -11.02
CA VAL A 448 12.06 20.66 -10.60
C VAL A 448 12.49 19.77 -9.44
N ILE A 449 11.78 19.89 -8.33
CA ILE A 449 11.99 19.05 -7.14
C ILE A 449 11.33 17.67 -7.35
N GLY A 450 10.11 17.67 -7.87
CA GLY A 450 9.35 16.46 -8.15
C GLY A 450 7.92 16.75 -8.60
N CYS A 451 7.17 15.70 -8.87
CA CYS A 451 5.78 15.75 -9.29
C CYS A 451 4.84 15.61 -8.09
N ILE A 452 3.69 16.30 -8.17
CA ILE A 452 2.58 16.17 -7.23
C ILE A 452 1.28 15.81 -7.96
N ASN A 453 0.34 15.22 -7.24
CA ASN A 453 -1.02 14.98 -7.68
C ASN A 453 -1.91 16.13 -7.21
N VAL A 454 -2.66 16.68 -8.16
CA VAL A 454 -3.55 17.81 -7.95
C VAL A 454 -4.90 17.42 -8.56
N GLN A 455 -5.97 17.65 -7.82
CA GLN A 455 -7.34 17.39 -8.28
C GLN A 455 -8.09 18.70 -8.47
N HIS A 456 -9.04 18.71 -9.39
CA HIS A 456 -10.01 19.81 -9.50
C HIS A 456 -10.88 19.85 -8.24
N ASN A 457 -11.13 21.06 -7.72
CA ASN A 457 -12.03 21.24 -6.57
C ASN A 457 -13.49 21.15 -7.04
N CYS A 458 -13.94 19.92 -7.25
CA CYS A 458 -15.27 19.64 -7.80
C CYS A 458 -16.40 20.09 -6.86
N HIS A 459 -16.15 20.09 -5.54
CA HIS A 459 -17.10 20.57 -4.56
C HIS A 459 -17.34 22.08 -4.71
N ALA A 460 -16.28 22.90 -4.73
CA ALA A 460 -16.40 24.34 -4.93
C ALA A 460 -16.98 24.68 -6.31
N GLY A 461 -16.62 23.91 -7.35
CA GLY A 461 -17.13 24.08 -8.70
C GLY A 461 -18.57 23.60 -8.92
N ASN A 462 -19.20 22.92 -7.95
CA ASN A 462 -20.49 22.26 -8.11
C ASN A 462 -20.57 21.35 -9.36
N CYS A 463 -19.46 20.65 -9.66
CA CYS A 463 -19.31 19.86 -10.87
C CYS A 463 -20.29 18.69 -10.88
N GLN A 464 -21.00 18.52 -12.00
CA GLN A 464 -22.04 17.51 -12.14
C GLN A 464 -21.48 16.22 -12.74
N VAL A 465 -22.08 15.10 -12.35
CA VAL A 465 -21.76 13.79 -12.93
C VAL A 465 -22.78 13.49 -14.03
N THR A 466 -22.31 13.40 -15.28
CA THR A 466 -23.16 13.23 -16.46
C THR A 466 -22.68 12.05 -17.32
N THR A 467 -23.59 11.50 -18.12
CA THR A 467 -23.28 10.45 -19.11
C THR A 467 -22.88 11.09 -20.43
N SER A 468 -21.64 11.60 -20.52
CA SER A 468 -21.22 12.45 -21.65
C SER A 468 -20.08 11.89 -22.51
N ARG A 469 -19.22 10.99 -22.02
CA ARG A 469 -18.03 10.56 -22.77
C ARG A 469 -18.20 9.21 -23.49
N PRO A 470 -17.84 9.11 -24.78
CA PRO A 470 -17.72 7.83 -25.48
C PRO A 470 -16.78 6.87 -24.72
N ALA A 471 -17.28 5.69 -24.37
CA ALA A 471 -16.49 4.61 -23.79
C ALA A 471 -15.44 4.17 -24.80
N ARG A 472 -14.24 3.86 -24.31
CA ARG A 472 -13.18 3.32 -25.17
C ARG A 472 -13.08 1.81 -24.94
N LEU A 473 -13.55 1.01 -25.88
CA LEU A 473 -13.41 -0.44 -25.87
C LEU A 473 -12.38 -0.83 -26.92
N GLU A 474 -11.42 -1.70 -26.55
CA GLU A 474 -10.40 -2.21 -27.48
C GLU A 474 -9.62 -1.11 -28.22
N ARG A 475 -9.37 0.02 -27.54
CA ARG A 475 -8.70 1.23 -28.06
C ARG A 475 -9.50 2.03 -29.09
N LEU A 476 -10.75 1.66 -29.38
CA LEU A 476 -11.69 2.40 -30.24
C LEU A 476 -12.72 3.16 -29.40
N ASN A 477 -13.07 4.36 -29.85
CA ASN A 477 -14.20 5.09 -29.26
C ASN A 477 -15.50 4.42 -29.70
N THR A 478 -16.40 4.14 -28.76
CA THR A 478 -17.70 3.52 -29.05
C THR A 478 -18.83 4.51 -28.81
N ASN A 479 -20.01 4.21 -29.34
CA ASN A 479 -21.21 5.02 -29.09
C ASN A 479 -21.79 4.82 -27.67
N VAL A 480 -21.26 3.85 -26.91
CA VAL A 480 -21.65 3.63 -25.52
C VAL A 480 -21.07 4.77 -24.69
N LYS A 481 -21.90 5.56 -24.00
CA LYS A 481 -21.41 6.63 -23.15
C LYS A 481 -21.10 6.10 -21.74
N THR A 482 -20.09 6.70 -21.11
CA THR A 482 -19.69 6.44 -19.72
C THR A 482 -20.00 7.66 -18.87
N VAL A 483 -20.24 7.40 -17.58
CA VAL A 483 -20.50 8.41 -16.57
C VAL A 483 -19.18 9.07 -16.17
N GLN A 484 -19.15 10.40 -16.11
CA GLN A 484 -17.97 11.18 -15.69
C GLN A 484 -18.38 12.53 -15.09
N VAL A 485 -17.48 13.15 -14.35
CA VAL A 485 -17.62 14.54 -13.89
C VAL A 485 -17.37 15.50 -15.05
N GLU A 486 -18.27 16.48 -15.23
CA GLU A 486 -18.06 17.66 -16.05
C GLU A 486 -17.59 18.82 -15.18
N HIS A 487 -16.31 19.20 -15.34
CA HIS A 487 -15.74 20.32 -14.61
C HIS A 487 -16.31 21.64 -15.13
N THR A 488 -16.76 22.49 -14.21
CA THR A 488 -17.37 23.80 -14.50
C THR A 488 -16.34 24.89 -14.74
N ASP A 489 -15.11 24.70 -14.26
CA ASP A 489 -13.98 25.60 -14.44
C ASP A 489 -12.65 24.85 -14.60
N ASN A 490 -11.58 25.60 -14.85
CA ASN A 490 -10.20 25.09 -14.84
C ASN A 490 -9.29 25.98 -13.98
N ASP A 491 -9.84 26.49 -12.87
CA ASP A 491 -9.18 27.51 -12.04
C ASP A 491 -9.00 27.05 -10.58
N HIS A 492 -9.91 26.22 -10.07
CA HIS A 492 -9.91 25.76 -8.68
C HIS A 492 -9.34 24.34 -8.55
N PHE A 493 -8.24 24.23 -7.80
CA PHE A 493 -7.57 22.96 -7.57
C PHE A 493 -7.20 22.77 -6.11
N VAL A 494 -6.94 21.52 -5.72
CA VAL A 494 -6.45 21.14 -4.39
C VAL A 494 -5.33 20.11 -4.53
N ILE A 495 -4.32 20.22 -3.66
CA ILE A 495 -3.21 19.26 -3.61
C ILE A 495 -3.69 17.99 -2.91
N ASN A 496 -3.55 16.84 -3.56
CA ASN A 496 -3.99 15.57 -2.99
C ASN A 496 -3.07 15.13 -1.84
N SER A 497 -3.51 15.40 -0.61
CA SER A 497 -2.77 15.03 0.60
C SER A 497 -2.85 13.54 0.94
N ALA A 498 -3.71 12.79 0.24
CA ALA A 498 -3.82 11.33 0.35
C ALA A 498 -2.83 10.58 -0.57
N SER A 499 -2.02 11.31 -1.36
CA SER A 499 -1.07 10.72 -2.31
C SER A 499 -0.04 9.84 -1.59
N LEU A 500 0.05 8.57 -1.98
CA LEU A 500 1.07 7.65 -1.47
C LEU A 500 2.39 7.77 -2.22
N ARG A 501 2.46 8.66 -3.21
CA ARG A 501 3.63 8.90 -4.05
C ARG A 501 4.18 10.30 -3.79
N ASN A 502 5.48 10.39 -3.53
CA ASN A 502 6.13 11.62 -3.11
C ASN A 502 5.38 12.30 -1.94
N SER A 503 4.92 11.52 -0.94
CA SER A 503 4.13 12.04 0.18
C SER A 503 4.87 13.19 0.89
N ASP A 504 6.19 13.04 1.13
CA ASP A 504 7.06 14.12 1.65
C ASP A 504 6.91 15.44 0.89
N LEU A 505 6.94 15.38 -0.44
CA LEU A 505 6.81 16.58 -1.28
C LEU A 505 5.41 17.19 -1.16
N HIS A 506 4.37 16.35 -1.11
CA HIS A 506 2.99 16.81 -0.92
C HIS A 506 2.81 17.46 0.45
N HIS A 507 3.36 16.88 1.52
CA HIS A 507 3.32 17.45 2.86
C HIS A 507 4.09 18.77 2.93
N ALA A 508 5.32 18.82 2.40
CA ALA A 508 6.16 20.01 2.42
C ALA A 508 5.53 21.19 1.67
N ILE A 509 4.95 20.96 0.47
CA ILE A 509 4.33 22.04 -0.31
C ILE A 509 2.94 22.43 0.22
N SER A 510 2.18 21.47 0.77
CA SER A 510 0.84 21.74 1.30
C SER A 510 0.90 22.46 2.65
N ASN A 511 1.96 22.22 3.43
CA ASN A 511 2.20 22.82 4.74
C ASN A 511 0.92 22.79 5.60
N LEU A 512 0.35 21.59 5.73
CA LEU A 512 -0.82 21.35 6.57
C LEU A 512 -0.35 21.13 8.01
N THR A 513 -1.07 21.71 8.96
CA THR A 513 -0.77 21.59 10.39
C THR A 513 -1.97 20.98 11.09
N PHE A 514 -1.70 20.06 12.01
CA PHE A 514 -2.73 19.35 12.75
C PHE A 514 -2.42 19.45 14.23
N ALA A 515 -3.41 19.81 15.04
CA ALA A 515 -3.25 19.85 16.49
C ALA A 515 -3.29 18.44 17.08
N PRO A 516 -2.51 18.17 18.14
CA PRO A 516 -2.63 16.97 18.94
C PRO A 516 -3.99 16.93 19.66
N ILE A 517 -4.50 15.72 19.86
CA ILE A 517 -5.73 15.50 20.62
C ILE A 517 -5.40 15.64 22.11
N THR A 518 -6.11 16.53 22.79
CA THR A 518 -5.93 16.79 24.23
C THR A 518 -6.54 15.67 25.09
N PRO A 519 -6.06 15.48 26.34
CA PRO A 519 -6.66 14.52 27.25
C PRO A 519 -8.17 14.72 27.47
N GLU A 520 -8.61 15.98 27.53
CA GLU A 520 -10.03 16.33 27.69
C GLU A 520 -10.85 15.92 26.47
N GLN A 521 -10.32 16.16 25.26
CA GLN A 521 -10.96 15.70 24.03
C GLN A 521 -11.05 14.18 24.00
N TRP A 522 -10.02 13.45 24.43
CA TRP A 522 -10.07 11.98 24.52
C TRP A 522 -11.20 11.50 25.43
N VAL A 523 -11.35 12.10 26.61
CA VAL A 523 -12.43 11.75 27.54
C VAL A 523 -13.81 11.98 26.92
N ASP A 524 -14.02 13.15 26.29
CA ASP A 524 -15.28 13.48 25.63
C ASP A 524 -15.57 12.57 24.42
N GLY A 525 -14.54 12.30 23.60
CA GLY A 525 -14.61 11.42 22.45
C GLY A 525 -14.98 9.98 22.84
N MET A 526 -14.33 9.44 23.88
CA MET A 526 -14.67 8.12 24.42
C MET A 526 -16.10 8.08 24.98
N ALA A 527 -16.51 9.08 25.77
CA ALA A 527 -17.86 9.14 26.33
C ALA A 527 -18.94 9.22 25.23
N THR A 528 -18.65 9.94 24.14
CA THR A 528 -19.51 10.00 22.95
C THR A 528 -19.56 8.65 22.24
N GLY A 529 -18.40 8.06 21.96
CA GLY A 529 -18.30 6.74 21.33
C GLY A 529 -19.00 5.62 22.10
N CYS A 530 -18.90 5.61 23.44
CA CYS A 530 -19.57 4.64 24.28
C CYS A 530 -21.09 4.79 24.23
N ARG A 531 -21.63 6.02 24.25
CA ARG A 531 -23.08 6.25 24.08
C ARG A 531 -23.56 5.72 22.73
N VAL A 532 -22.88 6.10 21.64
CA VAL A 532 -23.24 5.62 20.30
C VAL A 532 -23.20 4.08 20.23
N TRP A 533 -22.19 3.45 20.84
CA TRP A 533 -22.12 1.99 20.88
C TRP A 533 -23.26 1.38 21.72
N SER A 534 -23.58 1.95 22.89
CA SER A 534 -24.73 1.49 23.70
C SER A 534 -26.05 1.61 22.95
N ASP A 535 -26.30 2.73 22.28
CA ASP A 535 -27.54 2.96 21.51
C ASP A 535 -27.70 1.96 20.36
N MET A 536 -26.59 1.54 19.72
CA MET A 536 -26.59 0.49 18.68
C MET A 536 -26.97 -0.90 19.22
N VAL A 537 -26.81 -1.16 20.52
CA VAL A 537 -27.15 -2.44 21.16
C VAL A 537 -28.61 -2.47 21.62
N GLU A 538 -29.27 -1.31 21.75
CA GLU A 538 -30.65 -1.18 22.24
C GLU A 538 -31.72 -1.14 21.14
N GLU A 539 -31.35 -1.00 19.86
CA GLU A 539 -32.31 -1.20 18.75
C GLU A 539 -32.64 -2.70 18.60
N PRO A 540 -33.92 -3.13 18.71
CA PRO A 540 -34.28 -4.52 18.53
C PRO A 540 -34.01 -4.94 17.08
N GLU A 541 -33.21 -5.99 16.91
CA GLU A 541 -33.09 -6.69 15.63
C GLU A 541 -34.49 -7.09 15.16
N ASP A 542 -34.96 -6.47 14.07
CA ASP A 542 -35.99 -7.08 13.23
C ASP A 542 -35.42 -8.43 12.78
N THR A 543 -35.88 -9.47 13.45
CA THR A 543 -35.57 -10.87 13.15
C THR A 543 -36.15 -11.23 11.80
N ASP A 544 -35.38 -10.97 10.74
CA ASP A 544 -35.45 -11.72 9.50
C ASP A 544 -34.02 -11.89 8.95
N GLY A 545 -33.39 -13.00 9.33
CA GLY A 545 -32.29 -13.60 8.59
C GLY A 545 -30.87 -13.19 8.95
N LEU A 546 -30.48 -13.22 10.23
CA LEU A 546 -29.07 -13.25 10.63
C LEU A 546 -28.86 -14.37 11.67
N GLU A 547 -28.55 -15.57 11.19
CA GLU A 547 -27.94 -16.60 12.04
C GLU A 547 -26.56 -16.11 12.48
N GLY A 548 -26.36 -16.10 13.80
CA GLY A 548 -25.15 -15.63 14.45
C GLY A 548 -23.91 -16.38 13.99
N THR A 549 -22.98 -15.66 13.37
CA THR A 549 -21.58 -16.06 13.30
C THR A 549 -20.84 -15.40 14.45
N SER A 550 -20.48 -16.19 15.45
CA SER A 550 -19.36 -15.86 16.32
C SER A 550 -18.14 -15.64 15.43
N ASP A 551 -17.60 -14.43 15.42
CA ASP A 551 -16.29 -14.12 14.86
C ASP A 551 -15.24 -14.92 15.65
N SER A 552 -15.03 -16.19 15.27
CA SER A 552 -13.75 -16.85 15.44
C SER A 552 -12.81 -16.15 14.46
N GLU A 553 -11.85 -15.43 15.02
CA GLU A 553 -10.74 -14.87 14.26
C GLU A 553 -10.14 -15.94 13.33
N ASP A 554 -9.96 -15.55 12.07
CA ASP A 554 -9.41 -16.32 10.96
C ASP A 554 -8.05 -16.98 11.32
N GLU A 555 -8.08 -18.17 11.93
CA GLU A 555 -6.93 -19.10 11.95
C GLU A 555 -6.91 -20.00 10.68
N ASN A 556 -7.89 -19.89 9.75
CA ASN A 556 -8.03 -20.78 8.59
C ASN A 556 -8.02 -20.12 7.19
N ASP A 557 -7.79 -18.81 7.07
CA ASP A 557 -7.72 -18.14 5.75
C ASP A 557 -6.42 -18.44 4.95
N GLU A 558 -5.57 -19.36 5.43
CA GLU A 558 -4.38 -19.84 4.69
C GLU A 558 -4.62 -21.12 3.86
N GLU A 559 -5.77 -21.81 3.92
CA GLU A 559 -5.97 -23.07 3.17
C GLU A 559 -7.08 -23.13 2.11
N ASP A 560 -8.08 -22.23 2.09
CA ASP A 560 -9.19 -22.33 1.10
C ASP A 560 -9.12 -21.30 -0.05
N SER A 561 -8.04 -21.39 -0.84
CA SER A 561 -8.08 -20.96 -2.26
C SER A 561 -8.08 -22.14 -3.23
N CYS A 562 -8.37 -23.34 -2.71
CA CYS A 562 -8.56 -24.57 -3.47
C CYS A 562 -10.01 -24.68 -3.95
N GLU A 563 -10.42 -23.88 -4.92
CA GLU A 563 -11.42 -24.20 -5.96
C GLU A 563 -11.80 -22.93 -6.74
N GLU A 564 -11.08 -22.66 -7.85
CA GLU A 564 -11.61 -22.24 -9.17
C GLU A 564 -10.48 -22.18 -10.21
#